data_AF-A0A964ZCF8-F1
#
_entry.id   AF-A0A964ZCF8-F1
#
_cell.length_a   1.000
_cell.length_b   1.000
_cell.length_c   1.000
_cell.angle_alpha   90.00
_cell.angle_beta   90.00
_cell.angle_gamma   90.00
#
_symmetry.space_group_name_H-M   'P 1'
#
loop_
_entity.id
_entity.type
_entity.pdbx_description
1 polymer ?
#
loop_
_entity_poly.entity_id
_entity_poly.type
_entity_poly.pdbx_seq_one_letter_code
_entity_poly.pdbx_strand_id
1 'polypeptide(L)'
;MKAHDPKAEIITFGVELETTIPVTSNVVVGAYHVGTTVRSGTEMNTGIPLTAPTFHGAHWKAERDGSIITRPGRLACEFVSPILSGSEGVEHLLQFVEWANAIGANVNASCGCHITVGVKSIIGTDDPQAMSEFGRKLAHIARWHAMSLYGQTGTGRHLNRYSHTLGDDVGTLVRQMERNSNPVRKADAANRCGRGMINFKKLFSHGVIEFRVFAGTLNRH
;
A
#
# COMPACT_ATOMS: atom_id res chain seq x y z
N MET A 1 -26.15 -2.79 -10.57
CA MET A 1 -24.84 -3.44 -10.79
C MET A 1 -24.03 -2.55 -11.72
N LYS A 2 -22.82 -2.13 -11.34
CA LYS A 2 -21.91 -1.46 -12.28
C LYS A 2 -21.59 -2.45 -13.41
N ALA A 3 -21.51 -1.95 -14.64
CA ALA A 3 -21.13 -2.77 -15.78
C ALA A 3 -19.72 -3.37 -15.54
N HIS A 4 -19.53 -4.61 -15.97
CA HIS A 4 -18.23 -5.28 -15.93
C HIS A 4 -17.21 -4.45 -16.71
N ASP A 5 -16.15 -3.97 -16.05
CA ASP A 5 -15.07 -3.22 -16.65
C ASP A 5 -13.84 -4.14 -16.81
N PRO A 6 -13.66 -4.77 -17.98
CA PRO A 6 -12.56 -5.71 -18.19
C PRO A 6 -11.18 -5.05 -18.08
N LYS A 7 -11.08 -3.72 -18.21
CA LYS A 7 -9.81 -3.01 -18.01
C LYS A 7 -9.51 -2.86 -16.52
N ALA A 8 -10.52 -2.67 -15.69
CA ALA A 8 -10.34 -2.61 -14.24
C ALA A 8 -9.95 -3.98 -13.65
N GLU A 9 -10.52 -5.06 -14.17
CA GLU A 9 -10.25 -6.43 -13.69
C GLU A 9 -8.78 -6.86 -13.85
N ILE A 10 -8.07 -6.33 -14.85
CA ILE A 10 -6.66 -6.65 -15.09
C ILE A 10 -5.69 -5.74 -14.31
N ILE A 11 -6.18 -4.72 -13.61
CA ILE A 11 -5.32 -3.85 -12.81
C ILE A 11 -4.76 -4.65 -11.64
N THR A 12 -3.43 -4.64 -11.55
CA THR A 12 -2.69 -5.28 -10.47
C THR A 12 -2.44 -4.30 -9.33
N PHE A 13 -2.66 -4.74 -8.10
CA PHE A 13 -2.42 -3.94 -6.91
C PHE A 13 -1.90 -4.80 -5.75
N GLY A 14 -1.14 -4.18 -4.86
CA GLY A 14 -0.76 -4.73 -3.57
C GLY A 14 -1.22 -3.81 -2.45
N VAL A 15 -1.46 -4.36 -1.27
CA VAL A 15 -1.92 -3.64 -0.09
C VAL A 15 -0.98 -3.91 1.07
N GLU A 16 -0.54 -2.83 1.73
CA GLU A 16 0.17 -2.89 3.00
C GLU A 16 -0.79 -2.39 4.09
N LEU A 17 -1.19 -3.27 5.00
CA LEU A 17 -2.04 -2.96 6.15
C LEU A 17 -1.14 -2.79 7.37
N GLU A 18 -0.90 -1.55 7.79
CA GLU A 18 -0.20 -1.30 9.04
C GLU A 18 -1.14 -1.57 10.22
N THR A 19 -0.74 -2.46 11.12
CA THR A 19 -1.54 -2.88 12.26
C THR A 19 -0.68 -3.03 13.51
N THR A 20 -1.37 -3.16 14.63
CA THR A 20 -0.84 -3.78 15.83
C THR A 20 -1.50 -5.13 16.00
N ILE A 21 -0.78 -6.15 16.46
CA ILE A 21 -1.33 -7.48 16.76
C ILE A 21 -1.01 -7.87 18.20
N PRO A 22 -1.84 -8.70 18.88
CA PRO A 22 -1.50 -9.24 20.20
C PRO A 22 -0.22 -10.08 20.13
N VAL A 23 0.60 -10.05 21.17
CA VAL A 23 1.77 -10.96 21.28
C VAL A 23 1.35 -12.43 21.28
N THR A 24 0.11 -12.72 21.64
CA THR A 24 -0.50 -14.06 21.64
C THR A 24 -1.06 -14.49 20.29
N SER A 25 -1.01 -13.64 19.26
CA SER A 25 -1.51 -13.98 17.92
C SER A 25 -0.68 -15.07 17.21
N ASN A 26 0.51 -15.39 17.72
CA ASN A 26 1.45 -16.36 17.14
C ASN A 26 1.86 -16.10 15.68
N VAL A 27 1.59 -14.91 15.15
CA VAL A 27 2.11 -14.47 13.85
C VAL A 27 3.58 -14.10 14.00
N VAL A 28 4.44 -14.73 13.20
CA VAL A 28 5.86 -14.38 13.15
C VAL A 28 6.03 -13.13 12.28
N VAL A 29 6.51 -12.04 12.88
CA VAL A 29 6.76 -10.77 12.19
C VAL A 29 8.23 -10.66 11.80
N GLY A 30 8.49 -10.59 10.49
CA GLY A 30 9.83 -10.46 9.91
C GLY A 30 10.44 -9.07 10.09
N ALA A 31 11.68 -8.90 9.62
CA ALA A 31 12.34 -7.59 9.66
C ALA A 31 11.76 -6.64 8.60
N TYR A 32 12.06 -5.35 8.72
CA TYR A 32 11.63 -4.32 7.76
C TYR A 32 12.10 -4.65 6.33
N HIS A 33 11.17 -4.68 5.37
CA HIS A 33 11.40 -5.11 3.98
C HIS A 33 11.87 -6.56 3.80
N VAL A 34 11.82 -7.37 4.87
CA VAL A 34 12.20 -8.79 4.90
C VAL A 34 11.15 -9.55 5.71
N GLY A 35 9.89 -9.39 5.30
CA GLY A 35 8.74 -10.02 5.93
C GLY A 35 8.80 -11.53 6.00
N THR A 36 8.10 -12.08 7.00
CA THR A 36 7.90 -13.53 7.13
C THR A 36 6.54 -13.91 6.56
N THR A 37 6.48 -15.06 5.87
CA THR A 37 5.24 -15.61 5.34
C THR A 37 4.22 -15.87 6.45
N VAL A 38 3.01 -15.31 6.30
CA VAL A 38 1.88 -15.55 7.19
C VAL A 38 1.17 -16.82 6.74
N ARG A 39 1.26 -17.87 7.57
CA ARG A 39 0.57 -19.16 7.34
C ARG A 39 -0.66 -19.30 8.21
N SER A 40 -0.57 -18.84 9.44
CA SER A 40 -1.61 -18.96 10.44
C SER A 40 -1.40 -17.92 11.54
N GLY A 41 -2.42 -17.77 12.37
CA GLY A 41 -2.38 -17.05 13.64
C GLY A 41 -3.25 -17.77 14.65
N THR A 42 -3.45 -17.18 15.81
CA THR A 42 -4.30 -17.70 16.86
C THR A 42 -5.50 -16.78 17.03
N GLU A 43 -6.71 -17.34 16.94
CA GLU A 43 -7.93 -16.58 17.17
C GLU A 43 -7.96 -16.06 18.61
N MET A 44 -8.24 -14.76 18.77
CA MET A 44 -8.04 -14.05 20.03
C MET A 44 -8.94 -14.56 21.16
N ASN A 45 -10.15 -15.01 20.85
CA ASN A 45 -11.16 -15.36 21.86
C ASN A 45 -11.12 -16.84 22.26
N THR A 46 -10.80 -17.73 21.33
CA THR A 46 -10.81 -19.18 21.59
C THR A 46 -9.42 -19.78 21.77
N GLY A 47 -8.36 -19.09 21.32
CA GLY A 47 -7.01 -19.63 21.30
C GLY A 47 -6.79 -20.70 20.22
N ILE A 48 -7.76 -20.93 19.33
CA ILE A 48 -7.67 -21.94 18.28
C ILE A 48 -6.79 -21.41 17.13
N PRO A 49 -5.89 -22.23 16.55
CA PRO A 49 -5.16 -21.86 15.35
C PRO A 49 -6.09 -21.57 14.15
N LEU A 50 -5.87 -20.45 13.48
CA LEU A 50 -6.62 -20.01 12.30
C LEU A 50 -5.68 -19.87 11.10
N THR A 51 -5.94 -20.61 10.03
CA THR A 51 -5.18 -20.54 8.78
C THR A 51 -5.41 -19.20 8.07
N ALA A 52 -4.33 -18.55 7.64
CA ALA A 52 -4.41 -17.32 6.87
C ALA A 52 -4.83 -17.61 5.42
N PRO A 53 -5.71 -16.80 4.81
CA PRO A 53 -6.13 -17.02 3.44
C PRO A 53 -4.96 -16.80 2.47
N THR A 54 -4.99 -17.49 1.33
CA THR A 54 -4.01 -17.36 0.24
C THR A 54 -4.69 -16.89 -1.03
N PHE A 55 -3.98 -16.12 -1.86
CA PHE A 55 -4.45 -15.70 -3.18
C PHE A 55 -3.67 -16.48 -4.24
N HIS A 56 -4.34 -17.37 -4.97
CA HIS A 56 -3.72 -18.25 -5.98
C HIS A 56 -2.46 -18.99 -5.47
N GLY A 57 -2.49 -19.43 -4.20
CA GLY A 57 -1.37 -20.10 -3.54
C GLY A 57 -0.28 -19.15 -2.99
N ALA A 58 -0.36 -17.86 -3.27
CA ALA A 58 0.52 -16.85 -2.68
C ALA A 58 0.02 -16.43 -1.30
N HIS A 59 0.98 -16.20 -0.39
CA HIS A 59 0.72 -15.81 0.99
C HIS A 59 0.97 -14.33 1.23
N TRP A 60 0.30 -13.78 2.23
CA TRP A 60 0.67 -12.52 2.85
C TRP A 60 1.99 -12.62 3.59
N LYS A 61 2.66 -11.48 3.80
CA LYS A 61 3.84 -11.36 4.66
C LYS A 61 3.52 -10.46 5.85
N ALA A 62 4.18 -10.72 6.97
CA ALA A 62 4.17 -9.85 8.14
C ALA A 62 5.57 -9.25 8.33
N GLU A 63 5.65 -7.93 8.37
CA GLU A 63 6.90 -7.17 8.50
C GLU A 63 6.83 -6.19 9.67
N ARG A 64 7.98 -5.90 10.28
CA ARG A 64 8.07 -4.79 11.24
C ARG A 64 8.12 -3.47 10.50
N ASP A 65 7.30 -2.52 10.92
CA ASP A 65 7.45 -1.11 10.56
C ASP A 65 7.67 -0.26 11.82
N GLY A 66 8.75 0.53 11.82
CA GLY A 66 9.18 1.32 12.97
C GLY A 66 8.35 2.59 13.21
N SER A 67 7.45 2.95 12.29
CA SER A 67 6.52 4.06 12.44
C SER A 67 5.25 3.66 13.21
N ILE A 68 4.96 2.37 13.34
CA ILE A 68 3.79 1.86 14.05
C ILE A 68 4.03 1.91 15.57
N ILE A 69 3.19 2.66 16.27
CA ILE A 69 3.26 2.83 17.72
C ILE A 69 2.40 1.76 18.40
N THR A 70 2.99 1.01 19.33
CA THR A 70 2.31 -0.08 20.05
C THR A 70 2.12 0.24 21.53
N ARG A 71 1.09 -0.37 22.12
CA ARG A 71 0.94 -0.46 23.58
C ARG A 71 1.57 -1.75 24.11
N PRO A 72 1.89 -1.85 25.41
CA PRO A 72 2.34 -3.12 26.01
C PRO A 72 1.43 -4.30 25.66
N GLY A 73 2.01 -5.47 25.42
CA GLY A 73 1.28 -6.68 25.02
C GLY A 73 0.90 -6.75 23.53
N ARG A 74 1.36 -5.80 22.70
CA ARG A 74 1.14 -5.81 21.25
C ARG A 74 2.46 -5.65 20.47
N LEU A 75 2.45 -6.15 19.23
CA LEU A 75 3.52 -6.03 18.26
C LEU A 75 3.10 -5.13 17.11
N ALA A 76 4.04 -4.38 16.56
CA ALA A 76 3.87 -3.67 15.29
C ALA A 76 3.94 -4.70 14.16
N CYS A 77 2.97 -4.67 13.25
CA CYS A 77 2.89 -5.61 12.14
C CYS A 77 2.30 -4.92 10.91
N GLU A 78 3.11 -4.75 9.88
CA GLU A 78 2.63 -4.44 8.54
C GLU A 78 2.36 -5.75 7.80
N PHE A 79 1.11 -5.99 7.44
CA PHE A 79 0.74 -7.10 6.57
C PHE A 79 0.85 -6.66 5.11
N VAL A 80 1.70 -7.33 4.33
CA VAL A 80 1.95 -7.04 2.92
C VAL A 80 1.30 -8.12 2.07
N SER A 81 0.39 -7.72 1.19
CA SER A 81 -0.37 -8.64 0.35
C SER A 81 0.49 -9.32 -0.71
N PRO A 82 0.07 -10.50 -1.22
CA PRO A 82 0.45 -10.92 -2.56
C PRO A 82 -0.05 -9.90 -3.61
N ILE A 83 0.37 -10.02 -4.87
CA ILE A 83 -0.18 -9.17 -5.93
C ILE A 83 -1.61 -9.62 -6.20
N LEU A 84 -2.55 -8.71 -5.97
CA LEU A 84 -3.99 -8.89 -6.16
C LEU A 84 -4.42 -8.27 -7.50
N SER A 85 -5.58 -8.69 -8.00
CA SER A 85 -6.18 -8.11 -9.20
C SER A 85 -7.68 -8.34 -9.23
N GLY A 86 -8.40 -7.39 -9.85
CA GLY A 86 -9.82 -7.50 -10.10
C GLY A 86 -10.69 -7.68 -8.85
N SER A 87 -11.93 -8.07 -9.09
CA SER A 87 -12.94 -8.31 -8.06
C SER A 87 -12.54 -9.43 -7.09
N GLU A 88 -11.92 -10.49 -7.58
CA GLU A 88 -11.40 -11.60 -6.75
C GLU A 88 -10.33 -11.11 -5.75
N GLY A 89 -9.42 -10.25 -6.20
CA GLY A 89 -8.39 -9.67 -5.35
C GLY A 89 -8.98 -8.79 -4.24
N VAL A 90 -10.05 -8.03 -4.55
CA VAL A 90 -10.76 -7.23 -3.55
C VAL A 90 -11.46 -8.12 -2.53
N GLU A 91 -12.15 -9.17 -2.96
CA GLU A 91 -12.79 -10.11 -2.03
C GLU A 91 -11.75 -10.81 -1.14
N HIS A 92 -10.61 -11.21 -1.71
CA HIS A 92 -9.52 -11.79 -0.94
C HIS A 92 -8.95 -10.84 0.12
N LEU A 93 -8.82 -9.55 -0.20
CA LEU A 93 -8.43 -8.53 0.78
C LEU A 93 -9.42 -8.48 1.95
N LEU A 94 -10.73 -8.54 1.68
CA LEU A 94 -11.75 -8.54 2.74
C LEU A 94 -11.65 -9.80 3.62
N GLN A 95 -11.43 -10.97 3.03
CA GLN A 95 -11.19 -12.22 3.77
C GLN A 95 -9.96 -12.12 4.67
N PHE A 96 -8.89 -11.49 4.19
CA PHE A 96 -7.69 -11.28 5.00
C PHE A 96 -7.94 -10.29 6.15
N VAL A 97 -8.71 -9.22 5.92
CA VAL A 97 -9.11 -8.28 6.97
C VAL A 97 -9.94 -8.97 8.05
N GLU A 98 -10.86 -9.85 7.68
CA GLU A 98 -11.63 -10.67 8.63
C GLU A 98 -10.74 -11.59 9.44
N TRP A 99 -9.80 -12.29 8.78
CA TRP A 99 -8.80 -13.11 9.45
C TRP A 99 -7.94 -12.29 10.42
N ALA A 100 -7.49 -11.10 10.00
CA ALA A 100 -6.69 -10.20 10.84
C ALA A 100 -7.48 -9.74 12.08
N ASN A 101 -8.76 -9.39 11.92
CA ASN A 101 -9.63 -9.06 13.04
C ASN A 101 -9.81 -10.26 13.99
N ALA A 102 -9.97 -11.48 13.47
CA ALA A 102 -10.16 -12.68 14.28
C ALA A 102 -8.94 -13.00 15.17
N ILE A 103 -7.72 -12.71 14.70
CA ILE A 103 -6.49 -12.83 15.52
C ILE A 103 -6.26 -11.63 16.45
N GLY A 104 -7.19 -10.67 16.47
CA GLY A 104 -7.15 -9.50 17.36
C GLY A 104 -6.31 -8.34 16.85
N ALA A 105 -6.03 -8.26 15.55
CA ALA A 105 -5.37 -7.10 14.95
C ALA A 105 -6.17 -5.81 15.22
N ASN A 106 -5.46 -4.69 15.33
CA ASN A 106 -6.07 -3.40 15.61
C ASN A 106 -5.22 -2.28 15.01
N VAL A 107 -5.85 -1.16 14.67
CA VAL A 107 -5.21 0.01 14.09
C VAL A 107 -5.23 1.18 15.09
N ASN A 108 -4.30 2.11 14.94
CA ASN A 108 -4.30 3.36 15.68
C ASN A 108 -3.79 4.52 14.79
N ALA A 109 -3.65 5.72 15.35
CA ALA A 109 -3.29 6.92 14.59
C ALA A 109 -1.93 6.87 13.86
N SER A 110 -1.01 5.97 14.24
CA SER A 110 0.22 5.77 13.48
C SER A 110 0.00 4.97 12.19
N CYS A 111 -0.99 4.06 12.19
CA CYS A 111 -1.23 3.11 11.12
C CYS A 111 -1.76 3.78 9.83
N GLY A 112 -1.23 3.35 8.70
CA GLY A 112 -1.70 3.61 7.35
C GLY A 112 -2.29 2.37 6.66
N CYS A 113 -2.91 2.62 5.52
CA CYS A 113 -3.21 1.60 4.52
C CYS A 113 -2.56 2.06 3.21
N HIS A 114 -1.57 1.32 2.72
CA HIS A 114 -0.88 1.68 1.49
C HIS A 114 -1.36 0.81 0.34
N ILE A 115 -1.64 1.44 -0.80
CA ILE A 115 -2.05 0.74 -2.02
C ILE A 115 -0.97 0.96 -3.07
N THR A 116 -0.31 -0.12 -3.49
CA THR A 116 0.68 -0.11 -4.55
C THR A 116 0.04 -0.61 -5.84
N VAL A 117 0.11 0.14 -6.93
CA VAL A 117 -0.55 -0.22 -8.21
C VAL A 117 0.49 -0.42 -9.30
N GLY A 118 0.35 -1.49 -10.08
CA GLY A 118 1.19 -1.79 -11.24
C GLY A 118 0.86 -0.90 -12.43
N VAL A 119 1.78 -0.01 -12.81
CA VAL A 119 1.56 0.99 -13.86
C VAL A 119 1.33 0.33 -15.23
N LYS A 120 2.08 -0.73 -15.54
CA LYS A 120 1.90 -1.51 -16.78
C LYS A 120 0.47 -2.04 -16.93
N SER A 121 -0.16 -2.47 -15.84
CA SER A 121 -1.54 -2.97 -15.88
C SER A 121 -2.58 -1.87 -16.18
N ILE A 122 -2.23 -0.60 -15.97
CA ILE A 122 -3.07 0.55 -16.28
C ILE A 122 -2.85 1.03 -17.71
N ILE A 123 -1.59 1.24 -18.10
CA ILE A 123 -1.24 1.90 -19.37
C ILE A 123 -0.89 0.92 -20.51
N GLY A 124 -0.81 -0.38 -20.22
CA GLY A 124 -0.54 -1.45 -21.19
C GLY A 124 0.93 -1.61 -21.61
N THR A 125 1.84 -0.84 -21.02
CA THR A 125 3.27 -0.85 -21.37
C THR A 125 4.15 -0.55 -20.16
N ASP A 126 5.37 -1.08 -20.16
CA ASP A 126 6.47 -0.75 -19.24
C ASP A 126 7.53 0.17 -19.89
N ASP A 127 7.19 0.78 -21.04
CA ASP A 127 8.03 1.80 -21.66
C ASP A 127 8.30 2.96 -20.67
N PRO A 128 9.58 3.28 -20.39
CA PRO A 128 9.93 4.31 -19.40
C PRO A 128 9.36 5.69 -19.72
N GLN A 129 9.19 6.04 -20.99
CA GLN A 129 8.64 7.34 -21.37
C GLN A 129 7.14 7.40 -21.05
N ALA A 130 6.38 6.38 -21.47
CA ALA A 130 4.96 6.26 -21.14
C ALA A 130 4.71 6.25 -19.62
N MET A 131 5.55 5.54 -18.86
CA MET A 131 5.49 5.54 -17.39
C MET A 131 5.80 6.92 -16.78
N SER A 132 6.75 7.66 -17.37
CA SER A 132 7.07 9.03 -16.94
C SER A 132 5.87 9.97 -17.14
N GLU A 133 5.19 9.86 -18.29
CA GLU A 133 4.01 10.65 -18.59
C GLU A 133 2.84 10.33 -17.66
N PHE A 134 2.61 9.05 -17.38
CA PHE A 134 1.62 8.61 -16.41
C PHE A 134 1.90 9.16 -15.01
N GLY A 135 3.14 8.98 -14.52
CA GLY A 135 3.57 9.50 -13.22
C GLY A 135 3.42 11.02 -13.12
N ARG A 136 3.77 11.76 -14.17
CA ARG A 136 3.61 13.22 -14.24
C ARG A 136 2.14 13.64 -14.15
N LYS A 137 1.25 12.99 -14.92
CA LYS A 137 -0.20 13.29 -14.91
C LYS A 137 -0.80 12.99 -13.54
N LEU A 138 -0.46 11.84 -12.96
CA LEU A 138 -0.92 11.45 -11.62
C LEU A 138 -0.44 12.43 -10.54
N ALA A 139 0.84 12.82 -10.55
CA ALA A 139 1.37 13.81 -9.62
C ALA A 139 0.66 15.16 -9.74
N HIS A 140 0.33 15.59 -10.96
CA HIS A 140 -0.41 16.83 -11.19
C HIS A 140 -1.82 16.76 -10.58
N ILE A 141 -2.58 15.70 -10.88
CA ILE A 141 -3.93 15.49 -10.34
C ILE A 141 -3.88 15.39 -8.80
N ALA A 142 -2.96 14.60 -8.27
CA ALA A 142 -2.83 14.39 -6.84
C ALA A 142 -2.49 15.67 -6.07
N ARG A 143 -1.68 16.56 -6.66
CA ARG A 143 -1.38 17.86 -6.06
C ARG A 143 -2.65 18.73 -5.96
N TRP A 144 -3.42 18.82 -7.04
CA TRP A 144 -4.64 19.66 -7.06
C TRP A 144 -5.77 19.10 -6.18
N HIS A 145 -5.85 17.77 -6.07
CA HIS A 145 -6.90 17.08 -5.32
C HIS A 145 -6.40 16.48 -4.01
N ALA A 146 -5.31 17.00 -3.45
CA ALA A 146 -4.65 16.38 -2.30
C ALA A 146 -5.60 16.19 -1.12
N MET A 147 -6.33 17.24 -0.74
CA MET A 147 -7.28 17.17 0.38
C MET A 147 -8.47 16.26 0.09
N SER A 148 -8.92 16.18 -1.17
CA SER A 148 -9.95 15.22 -1.58
C SER A 148 -9.47 13.78 -1.44
N LEU A 149 -8.19 13.50 -1.74
CA LEU A 149 -7.60 12.17 -1.58
C LEU A 149 -7.53 11.75 -0.10
N TYR A 150 -7.06 12.62 0.80
CA TYR A 150 -7.07 12.32 2.24
C TYR A 150 -8.48 12.22 2.82
N GLY A 151 -9.40 13.07 2.33
CA GLY A 151 -10.79 13.11 2.76
C GLY A 151 -11.53 11.80 2.56
N GLN A 152 -11.07 10.91 1.67
CA GLN A 152 -11.67 9.59 1.45
C GLN A 152 -11.71 8.71 2.72
N THR A 153 -10.80 8.92 3.66
CA THR A 153 -10.78 8.18 4.94
C THR A 153 -11.24 9.01 6.13
N GLY A 154 -11.56 10.30 5.94
CA GLY A 154 -12.05 11.18 7.01
C GLY A 154 -11.04 11.46 8.14
N THR A 155 -9.75 11.21 7.92
CA THR A 155 -8.71 11.33 8.96
C THR A 155 -7.68 12.42 8.68
N GLY A 156 -6.95 12.84 9.71
CA GLY A 156 -5.82 13.76 9.62
C GLY A 156 -4.54 13.17 9.00
N ARG A 157 -4.62 12.17 8.10
CA ARG A 157 -3.45 11.47 7.54
C ARG A 157 -2.46 12.42 6.84
N HIS A 158 -2.93 13.56 6.34
CA HIS A 158 -2.08 14.63 5.78
C HIS A 158 -1.10 15.25 6.78
N LEU A 159 -1.37 15.14 8.09
CA LEU A 159 -0.50 15.63 9.17
C LEU A 159 0.65 14.66 9.48
N ASN A 160 0.59 13.43 8.98
CA ASN A 160 1.62 12.42 9.24
C ASN A 160 2.85 12.65 8.34
N ARG A 161 4.04 12.53 8.94
CA ARG A 161 5.34 12.74 8.27
C ARG A 161 5.56 11.83 7.06
N TYR A 162 5.03 10.62 7.06
CA TYR A 162 5.25 9.60 6.03
C TYR A 162 4.16 9.57 4.95
N SER A 163 3.19 10.48 5.04
CA SER A 163 2.10 10.65 4.08
C SER A 163 1.78 12.13 3.84
N HIS A 164 2.77 13.01 3.93
CA HIS A 164 2.63 14.45 3.70
C HIS A 164 2.30 14.77 2.23
N THR A 165 1.70 15.93 1.97
CA THR A 165 1.37 16.38 0.60
C THR A 165 2.60 16.45 -0.28
N LEU A 166 2.42 16.34 -1.60
CA LEU A 166 3.52 16.57 -2.56
C LEU A 166 4.13 17.97 -2.34
N GLY A 167 5.46 18.04 -2.29
CA GLY A 167 6.20 19.29 -2.09
C GLY A 167 6.11 20.26 -3.26
N ASP A 168 6.53 21.50 -3.05
CA ASP A 168 6.46 22.56 -4.07
C ASP A 168 7.35 22.29 -5.28
N ASP A 169 8.42 21.52 -5.10
CA ASP A 169 9.36 21.13 -6.14
C ASP A 169 8.84 20.01 -7.05
N VAL A 170 7.69 19.39 -6.72
CA VAL A 170 7.11 18.28 -7.49
C VAL A 170 6.93 18.65 -8.97
N GLY A 171 6.56 19.88 -9.27
CA GLY A 171 6.42 20.36 -10.66
C GLY A 171 7.73 20.31 -11.44
N THR A 172 8.85 20.61 -10.78
CA THR A 172 10.19 20.53 -11.38
C THR A 172 10.64 19.09 -11.52
N LEU A 173 10.45 18.28 -10.49
CA LEU A 173 10.85 16.87 -10.50
C LEU A 173 10.06 16.07 -11.54
N VAL A 174 8.74 16.29 -11.69
CA VAL A 174 7.95 15.58 -12.72
C VAL A 174 8.32 15.98 -14.15
N ARG A 175 8.76 17.24 -14.36
CA ARG A 175 9.33 17.67 -15.64
C ARG A 175 10.68 17.01 -15.91
N GLN A 176 11.51 16.82 -14.88
CA GLN A 176 12.77 16.10 -15.00
C GLN A 176 12.54 14.62 -15.31
N MET A 177 11.57 13.97 -14.66
CA MET A 177 11.16 12.60 -14.99
C MET A 177 10.75 12.45 -16.46
N GLU A 178 9.96 13.38 -16.99
CA GLU A 178 9.48 13.30 -18.38
C GLU A 178 10.57 13.61 -19.40
N ARG A 179 11.28 14.73 -19.25
CA ARG A 179 12.16 15.28 -20.30
C ARG A 179 13.53 14.63 -20.38
N ASN A 180 13.98 13.98 -19.32
CA ASN A 180 15.32 13.42 -19.29
C ASN A 180 15.36 12.12 -20.11
N SER A 181 16.31 11.99 -21.03
CA SER A 181 16.54 10.74 -21.76
C SER A 181 17.36 9.73 -20.95
N ASN A 182 18.08 10.18 -19.91
CA ASN A 182 18.88 9.30 -19.06
C ASN A 182 17.98 8.61 -17.99
N PRO A 183 17.85 7.27 -18.02
CA PRO A 183 17.00 6.53 -17.09
C PRO A 183 17.37 6.72 -15.61
N VAL A 184 18.65 6.88 -15.30
CA VAL A 184 19.13 7.10 -13.92
C VAL A 184 18.61 8.43 -13.38
N ARG A 185 18.62 9.48 -14.20
CA ARG A 185 18.12 10.80 -13.80
C ARG A 185 16.59 10.82 -13.70
N LYS A 186 15.88 10.05 -14.52
CA LYS A 186 14.43 9.84 -14.37
C LYS A 186 14.12 9.18 -13.02
N ALA A 187 14.85 8.11 -12.69
CA ALA A 187 14.71 7.38 -11.43
C ALA A 187 15.04 8.24 -10.20
N ASP A 188 16.08 9.06 -10.26
CA ASP A 188 16.40 10.02 -9.19
C ASP A 188 15.29 11.03 -8.96
N ALA A 189 14.77 11.65 -10.04
CA ALA A 189 13.65 12.59 -9.93
C ALA A 189 12.40 11.93 -9.34
N ALA A 190 12.08 10.68 -9.74
CA ALA A 190 10.97 9.92 -9.17
C ALA A 190 11.16 9.58 -7.69
N ASN A 191 12.38 9.20 -7.30
CA ASN A 191 12.73 8.95 -5.91
C ASN A 191 12.56 10.22 -5.06
N ARG A 192 12.95 11.38 -5.59
CA ARG A 192 12.81 12.69 -4.92
C ARG A 192 11.36 13.20 -4.89
N CYS A 193 10.52 12.83 -5.85
CA CYS A 193 9.08 13.04 -5.76
C CYS A 193 8.41 12.19 -4.66
N GLY A 194 9.11 11.18 -4.12
CA GLY A 194 8.54 10.14 -3.29
C GLY A 194 8.66 10.37 -1.78
N ARG A 195 7.95 9.51 -1.03
CA ARG A 195 7.78 9.43 0.45
C ARG A 195 6.70 10.30 1.08
N GLY A 196 5.94 11.04 0.30
CA GLY A 196 4.71 11.71 0.74
C GLY A 196 3.47 10.85 0.50
N MET A 197 2.39 11.52 0.17
CA MET A 197 1.06 10.96 -0.09
C MET A 197 1.02 9.97 -1.26
N ILE A 198 1.87 10.19 -2.27
CA ILE A 198 2.11 9.29 -3.39
C ILE A 198 3.63 9.11 -3.48
N ASN A 199 4.04 7.86 -3.56
CA ASN A 199 5.44 7.48 -3.61
C ASN A 199 5.80 6.93 -4.99
N PHE A 200 6.57 7.72 -5.73
CA PHE A 200 7.04 7.40 -7.08
C PHE A 200 8.39 6.66 -7.09
N LYS A 201 9.02 6.42 -5.94
CA LYS A 201 10.36 5.81 -5.85
C LYS A 201 10.47 4.48 -6.59
N LYS A 202 9.43 3.66 -6.54
CA LYS A 202 9.39 2.33 -7.14
C LYS A 202 8.95 2.35 -8.62
N LEU A 203 8.63 3.52 -9.19
CA LEU A 203 8.09 3.65 -10.55
C LEU A 203 9.01 3.00 -11.58
N PHE A 204 10.27 3.42 -11.67
CA PHE A 204 11.18 2.91 -12.69
C PHE A 204 11.95 1.65 -12.29
N SER A 205 11.93 1.27 -11.02
CA SER A 205 12.65 0.08 -10.53
C SER A 205 11.77 -1.17 -10.52
N HIS A 206 10.47 -1.01 -10.26
CA HIS A 206 9.51 -2.11 -10.11
C HIS A 206 8.24 -1.92 -10.94
N GLY A 207 8.07 -0.78 -11.61
CA GLY A 207 6.86 -0.54 -12.42
C GLY A 207 5.63 -0.15 -11.60
N VAL A 208 5.79 0.31 -10.35
CA VAL A 208 4.67 0.54 -9.43
C VAL A 208 4.68 1.93 -8.81
N ILE A 209 3.49 2.41 -8.44
CA ILE A 209 3.28 3.64 -7.67
C ILE A 209 2.48 3.30 -6.42
N GLU A 210 2.88 3.87 -5.29
CA GLU A 210 2.30 3.56 -3.99
C GLU A 210 1.56 4.78 -3.42
N PHE A 211 0.30 4.60 -3.06
CA PHE A 211 -0.58 5.58 -2.44
C PHE A 211 -0.55 5.39 -0.93
N ARG A 212 -0.17 6.45 -0.20
CA ARG A 212 -0.04 6.46 1.28
C ARG A 212 -1.07 7.36 1.97
N VAL A 213 -2.07 7.81 1.22
CA VAL A 213 -3.09 8.78 1.65
C VAL A 213 -4.11 8.21 2.63
N PHE A 214 -4.24 6.89 2.72
CA PHE A 214 -5.30 6.24 3.48
C PHE A 214 -4.86 5.96 4.92
N ALA A 215 -5.75 6.21 5.88
CA ALA A 215 -5.56 5.77 7.26
C ALA A 215 -5.64 4.25 7.38
N GLY A 216 -4.98 3.72 8.41
CA GLY A 216 -5.12 2.32 8.80
C GLY A 216 -6.58 2.02 9.13
N THR A 217 -7.09 0.92 8.57
CA THR A 217 -8.44 0.43 8.79
C THR A 217 -8.45 -1.09 8.73
N LEU A 218 -9.32 -1.70 9.53
CA LEU A 218 -9.71 -3.10 9.42
C LEU A 218 -11.24 -3.23 9.32
N ASN A 219 -11.92 -2.14 8.96
CA ASN A 219 -13.37 -2.13 8.77
C ASN A 219 -13.71 -2.66 7.38
N ARG A 220 -14.75 -3.48 7.30
CA ARG A 220 -15.30 -4.01 6.04
C ARG A 220 -16.23 -3.01 5.32
N HIS A 221 -16.74 -2.00 6.02
CA HIS A 221 -17.78 -1.07 5.57
C HIS A 221 -17.33 0.38 5.64
#